data_AF-A0A8E1RLP6-F1
#
_entry.id   AF-A0A8E1RLP6-F1
#
_cell.length_a   1.000
_cell.length_b   1.000
_cell.length_c   1.000
_cell.angle_alpha   90.00
_cell.angle_beta   90.00
_cell.angle_gamma   90.00
#
_symmetry.space_group_name_H-M   'P 1'
#
loop_
_entity.id
_entity.type
_entity.pdbx_description
1 polymer ?
#
loop_
_entity_poly.entity_id
_entity_poly.type
_entity_poly.pdbx_seq_one_letter_code
_entity_poly.pdbx_strand_id
1 'polypeptide(L)'
;MADNNDSSWKEALKSKDAFADFITDYFKKNKELTDSYDIPSYYEHYTVHLDSHDGIVITLVTGVNQVGESAASALPFKQKETMSIEDFRNLILHKKFADQNMSLADVFQTVAGVPDSDSK
;
A
#
# COMPACT_ATOMS: atom_id res chain seq x y z
N MET A 1 -27.03 -3.47 -10.64
CA MET A 1 -26.16 -4.66 -10.52
C MET A 1 -24.92 -4.14 -9.81
N ALA A 2 -24.92 -4.18 -8.47
CA ALA A 2 -23.98 -3.40 -7.67
C ALA A 2 -22.75 -4.25 -7.29
N ASP A 3 -21.62 -3.88 -7.88
CA ASP A 3 -20.31 -3.68 -7.24
C ASP A 3 -19.94 -4.59 -6.05
N ASN A 4 -19.57 -5.85 -6.35
CA ASN A 4 -18.94 -6.78 -5.40
C ASN A 4 -17.41 -6.69 -5.42
N ASN A 5 -16.83 -5.49 -5.32
CA ASN A 5 -15.36 -5.37 -5.31
C ASN A 5 -14.74 -5.57 -3.91
N ASP A 6 -15.52 -5.43 -2.83
CA ASP A 6 -15.00 -5.53 -1.46
C ASP A 6 -14.61 -6.94 -1.03
N SER A 7 -15.37 -7.93 -1.49
CA SER A 7 -15.06 -9.33 -1.22
C SER A 7 -13.81 -9.77 -2.01
N SER A 8 -13.52 -9.22 -3.19
CA SER A 8 -12.43 -9.71 -4.03
C SER A 8 -11.03 -9.52 -3.44
N TRP A 9 -10.72 -8.40 -2.78
CA TRP A 9 -9.37 -8.19 -2.22
C TRP A 9 -9.10 -9.02 -0.97
N LYS A 10 -9.97 -8.94 0.05
CA LYS A 10 -9.83 -9.72 1.29
C LYS A 10 -9.96 -11.22 1.02
N GLU A 11 -10.75 -11.64 0.04
CA GLU A 11 -10.78 -13.04 -0.39
C GLU A 11 -9.55 -13.43 -1.21
N ALA A 12 -9.06 -12.56 -2.10
CA ALA A 12 -7.82 -12.80 -2.82
C ALA A 12 -6.65 -12.98 -1.85
N LEU A 13 -6.57 -12.17 -0.78
CA LEU A 13 -5.58 -12.33 0.29
C LEU A 13 -5.63 -13.71 1.00
N LYS A 14 -6.71 -14.49 0.90
CA LYS A 14 -6.79 -15.85 1.47
C LYS A 14 -6.11 -16.90 0.59
N SER A 15 -5.89 -16.62 -0.69
CA SER A 15 -5.29 -17.59 -1.63
C SER A 15 -4.13 -16.98 -2.41
N LYS A 16 -3.03 -17.71 -2.52
CA LYS A 16 -1.82 -17.24 -3.23
C LYS A 16 -2.11 -16.90 -4.69
N ASP A 17 -2.75 -17.81 -5.42
CA ASP A 17 -3.09 -17.63 -6.83
C ASP A 17 -4.12 -16.52 -7.05
N ALA A 18 -5.15 -16.43 -6.21
CA ALA A 18 -6.17 -15.39 -6.33
C ALA A 18 -5.57 -13.99 -6.07
N PHE A 19 -4.68 -13.87 -5.08
CA PHE A 19 -3.95 -12.63 -4.82
C PHE A 19 -3.04 -12.25 -5.98
N ALA A 20 -2.30 -13.22 -6.52
CA ALA A 20 -1.40 -12.98 -7.64
C ALA A 20 -2.17 -12.52 -8.89
N ASP A 21 -3.29 -13.16 -9.21
CA ASP A 21 -4.13 -12.76 -10.35
C ASP A 21 -4.73 -11.36 -10.13
N PHE A 22 -5.29 -11.11 -8.93
CA PHE A 22 -5.86 -9.81 -8.58
C PHE A 22 -4.84 -8.68 -8.66
N ILE A 23 -3.68 -8.83 -8.00
CA ILE A 23 -2.67 -7.78 -7.94
C ILE A 23 -2.06 -7.52 -9.32
N THR A 24 -1.91 -8.57 -10.13
CA THR A 24 -1.39 -8.45 -11.51
C THR A 24 -2.41 -7.76 -12.41
N ASP A 25 -3.70 -8.09 -12.32
CA ASP A 25 -4.77 -7.41 -13.05
C ASP A 25 -4.90 -5.94 -12.62
N TYR A 26 -4.81 -5.68 -11.31
CA TYR A 26 -4.77 -4.32 -10.77
C TYR A 26 -3.61 -3.53 -11.36
N PHE A 27 -2.39 -4.07 -11.37
CA PHE A 27 -1.21 -3.37 -11.89
C PHE A 27 -1.18 -3.25 -13.42
N LYS A 28 -1.89 -4.13 -14.15
CA LYS A 28 -2.12 -3.97 -15.58
C LYS A 28 -3.00 -2.74 -15.89
N LYS A 29 -3.95 -2.43 -15.00
CA LYS A 29 -4.87 -1.28 -15.14
C LYS A 29 -4.29 -0.01 -14.52
N ASN A 30 -3.60 -0.14 -13.39
CA ASN A 30 -3.00 0.92 -12.61
C ASN A 30 -1.48 0.72 -12.57
N LYS A 31 -0.70 1.61 -13.18
CA LYS A 31 0.77 1.43 -13.27
C LYS A 31 1.46 1.28 -11.91
N GLU A 32 0.89 1.92 -10.90
CA GLU A 32 1.40 1.93 -9.53
C GLU A 32 0.23 2.14 -8.57
N LEU A 33 0.42 1.70 -7.34
CA LEU A 33 -0.44 1.96 -6.21
C LEU A 33 0.32 2.92 -5.31
N THR A 34 -0.12 4.17 -5.28
CA THR A 34 0.48 5.22 -4.45
C THR A 34 -0.44 5.51 -3.28
N ASP A 35 0.13 5.61 -2.10
CA ASP A 35 -0.55 6.12 -0.91
C ASP A 35 0.34 7.18 -0.25
N SER A 36 -0.27 8.17 0.37
CA SER A 36 0.45 9.24 1.06
C SER A 36 -0.21 9.58 2.37
N TYR A 37 0.53 9.42 3.45
CA TYR A 37 0.16 9.91 4.76
C TYR A 37 0.90 11.21 5.02
N ASP A 38 0.20 12.33 5.13
CA ASP A 38 0.82 13.63 5.41
C ASP A 38 0.17 14.24 6.66
N ILE A 39 0.99 14.55 7.65
CA ILE A 39 0.61 15.29 8.84
C ILE A 39 1.55 16.50 9.03
N PRO A 40 1.15 17.53 9.79
CA PRO A 40 1.94 18.76 9.93
C PRO A 40 3.37 18.56 10.44
N SER A 41 3.67 17.42 11.07
CA SER A 41 4.99 17.10 11.61
C SER A 41 5.80 16.12 10.75
N TYR A 42 5.17 15.38 9.83
CA TYR A 42 5.79 14.26 9.13
C TYR A 42 4.94 13.77 7.95
N TYR A 43 5.58 13.17 6.95
CA TYR A 43 4.89 12.53 5.83
C TYR A 43 5.52 11.19 5.44
N GLU A 44 4.70 10.33 4.85
CA GLU A 44 5.04 9.04 4.28
C GLU A 44 4.40 8.93 2.91
N HIS A 45 5.18 8.56 1.91
CA HIS A 45 4.68 8.25 0.59
C HIS A 45 5.06 6.82 0.25
N TYR A 46 4.04 5.99 0.09
CA TYR A 46 4.17 4.60 -0.30
C TYR A 46 3.86 4.49 -1.78
N THR A 47 4.75 3.88 -2.56
CA THR A 47 4.53 3.57 -3.97
C THR A 47 4.80 2.10 -4.17
N VAL A 48 3.81 1.36 -4.65
CA VAL A 48 3.91 -0.05 -4.95
C VAL A 48 3.69 -0.27 -6.44
N HIS A 49 4.55 -1.05 -7.08
CA HIS A 49 4.37 -1.42 -8.49
C HIS A 49 4.85 -2.85 -8.74
N LEU A 50 4.34 -3.43 -9.82
CA LEU A 50 4.80 -4.71 -10.33
C LEU A 50 6.14 -4.52 -11.06
N ASP A 51 7.14 -5.31 -10.72
CA ASP A 51 8.42 -5.41 -11.42
C ASP A 51 8.28 -6.30 -12.65
N SER A 52 9.18 -6.12 -13.62
CA SER A 52 9.18 -6.93 -14.86
C SER A 52 9.48 -8.42 -14.64
N HIS A 53 9.99 -8.80 -13.45
CA HIS A 53 10.21 -10.20 -13.07
C HIS A 53 9.09 -10.79 -12.20
N ASP A 54 7.85 -10.31 -12.33
CA ASP A 54 6.71 -10.73 -11.50
C ASP A 54 6.93 -10.50 -9.99
N GLY A 55 7.83 -9.57 -9.65
CA GLY A 55 8.08 -9.11 -8.28
C GLY A 55 7.21 -7.90 -7.93
N ILE A 56 7.11 -7.59 -6.64
CA ILE A 56 6.50 -6.36 -6.13
C ILE A 56 7.61 -5.47 -5.58
N VAL A 57 7.63 -4.22 -6.04
CA VAL A 57 8.52 -3.18 -5.51
C VAL A 57 7.71 -2.24 -4.65
N ILE A 58 8.08 -2.13 -3.39
CA ILE A 58 7.55 -1.14 -2.45
C ILE A 58 8.59 -0.05 -2.26
N THR A 59 8.20 1.19 -2.49
CA THR A 59 9.00 2.37 -2.21
C THR A 59 8.32 3.16 -1.11
N LEU A 60 8.99 3.30 0.03
CA LEU A 60 8.57 4.17 1.12
C LEU A 60 9.47 5.40 1.13
N VAL A 61 8.87 6.58 1.03
CA VAL A 61 9.55 7.87 1.18
C VAL A 61 9.00 8.54 2.42
N THR A 62 9.83 8.73 3.44
CA THR A 62 9.43 9.40 4.68
C THR A 62 10.19 10.69 4.85
N GLY A 63 9.56 11.70 5.43
CA GLY A 63 10.20 12.99 5.67
C GLY A 63 9.52 13.73 6.80
N VAL A 64 10.27 14.61 7.47
CA VAL A 64 9.72 15.43 8.56
C VAL A 64 9.30 16.80 8.01
N ASN A 65 8.06 17.20 8.29
CA ASN A 65 7.57 18.53 8.00
C ASN A 65 8.12 19.48 9.08
N GLN A 66 9.33 20.01 8.87
CA GLN A 66 9.95 20.96 9.79
C GLN A 66 9.30 22.34 9.64
N VAL A 67 8.55 22.78 10.64
CA VAL A 67 7.96 24.13 10.70
C VAL A 67 8.90 25.04 11.50
N GLY A 68 9.69 25.90 10.81
CA GLY A 68 10.49 26.95 11.44
C GLY A 68 11.71 27.43 10.63
N GLU A 69 12.19 28.66 10.90
CA GLU A 69 13.30 29.38 10.23
C GLU A 69 14.70 28.70 10.30
N SER A 70 14.82 27.53 10.94
CA SER A 70 16.05 26.73 10.99
C SER A 70 15.83 25.29 10.53
N ALA A 71 15.01 25.12 9.50
CA ALA A 71 14.84 23.83 8.82
C ALA A 71 16.14 23.47 8.08
N ALA A 72 17.10 22.88 8.80
CA ALA A 72 18.07 22.02 8.16
C ALA A 72 17.26 20.91 7.50
N SER A 73 17.11 20.97 6.17
CA SER A 73 16.28 20.06 5.39
C SER A 73 16.78 18.63 5.60
N ALA A 74 16.21 17.92 6.59
CA ALA A 74 16.43 16.50 6.74
C ALA A 74 15.97 15.88 5.42
N LEU A 75 16.92 15.33 4.66
CA LEU A 75 16.62 14.73 3.38
C LEU A 75 15.57 13.63 3.60
N PRO A 76 14.56 13.54 2.74
CA PRO A 76 13.59 12.47 2.85
C PRO A 76 14.30 11.13 2.78
N PHE A 77 13.97 10.25 3.71
CA PHE A 77 14.47 8.90 3.73
C PHE A 77 13.68 8.08 2.71
N LYS A 78 14.38 7.51 1.74
CA LYS A 78 13.79 6.64 0.72
C LYS A 78 14.26 5.21 0.93
N GLN A 79 13.33 4.32 1.22
CA GLN A 79 13.53 2.89 1.29
C GLN A 79 12.84 2.22 0.12
N LYS A 80 13.57 1.41 -0.65
CA LYS A 80 13.01 0.58 -1.70
C LYS A 80 13.26 -0.88 -1.34
N GLU A 81 12.20 -1.66 -1.32
CA GLU A 81 12.22 -3.09 -1.08
C GLU A 81 11.59 -3.80 -2.27
N THR A 82 12.26 -4.83 -2.77
CA THR A 82 11.73 -5.72 -3.81
C THR A 82 11.47 -7.07 -3.18
N MET A 83 10.28 -7.61 -3.36
CA MET A 83 9.85 -8.88 -2.79
C MET A 83 8.94 -9.63 -3.76
N SER A 84 8.71 -10.91 -3.53
CA SER A 84 7.78 -11.70 -4.36
C SER A 84 6.33 -11.32 -4.05
N ILE A 85 5.41 -11.56 -4.99
CA ILE A 85 3.96 -11.36 -4.77
C ILE A 85 3.46 -12.10 -3.51
N GLU A 86 3.97 -13.30 -3.25
CA GLU A 86 3.63 -14.05 -2.03
C GLU A 86 4.15 -13.38 -0.75
N ASP A 87 5.37 -12.84 -0.80
CA ASP A 87 5.97 -12.15 0.33
C ASP A 87 5.23 -10.84 0.61
N PHE A 88 4.83 -10.14 -0.45
CA PHE A 88 3.96 -8.97 -0.39
C PHE A 88 2.59 -9.29 0.22
N ARG A 89 1.97 -10.42 -0.17
CA ARG A 89 0.74 -10.91 0.44
C ARG A 89 0.92 -11.15 1.95
N ASN A 90 1.99 -11.81 2.35
CA ASN A 90 2.30 -12.03 3.77
C ASN A 90 2.55 -10.70 4.49
N LEU A 91 3.26 -9.77 3.86
CA LEU A 91 3.47 -8.43 4.39
C LEU A 91 2.13 -7.71 4.58
N ILE A 92 1.21 -7.76 3.62
CA ILE A 92 -0.14 -7.18 3.78
C ILE A 92 -0.91 -7.80 4.94
N LEU A 93 -0.83 -9.12 5.11
CA LEU A 93 -1.52 -9.87 6.17
C LEU A 93 -0.94 -9.62 7.57
N HIS A 94 0.36 -9.39 7.67
CA HIS A 94 1.08 -9.32 8.95
C HIS A 94 1.53 -7.90 9.34
N LYS A 95 1.67 -6.99 8.38
CA LYS A 95 2.12 -5.61 8.61
C LYS A 95 0.94 -4.76 9.04
N LYS A 96 0.90 -4.50 10.34
CA LYS A 96 0.11 -3.44 10.95
C LYS A 96 0.95 -2.18 10.97
N PHE A 97 0.37 -1.04 10.61
CA PHE A 97 1.06 0.22 10.79
C PHE A 97 1.27 0.43 12.30
N ALA A 98 2.47 0.89 12.68
CA ALA A 98 2.84 1.02 14.09
C ALA A 98 1.99 2.05 14.84
N ASP A 99 1.38 2.99 14.11
CA ASP A 99 0.73 4.18 14.67
C ASP A 99 -0.80 4.20 14.49
N GLN A 100 -1.33 3.46 13.52
CA GLN A 100 -2.76 3.33 13.29
C GLN A 100 -3.14 1.86 13.40
N ASN A 101 -4.21 1.52 14.10
CA ASN A 101 -4.79 0.16 14.14
C ASN A 101 -5.27 -0.33 12.75
N MET A 102 -4.80 0.26 11.65
CA MET A 102 -5.05 -0.11 10.28
C MET A 102 -3.94 -1.05 9.79
N SER A 103 -4.36 -2.06 9.04
CA SER A 103 -3.43 -2.97 8.36
C SER A 103 -3.13 -2.42 6.97
N LEU A 104 -1.99 -2.79 6.38
CA LEU A 104 -1.72 -2.47 4.97
C LEU A 104 -2.89 -2.89 4.06
N ALA A 105 -3.53 -4.01 4.39
CA ALA A 105 -4.70 -4.52 3.66
C ALA A 105 -5.87 -3.52 3.58
N ASP A 106 -6.10 -2.77 4.66
CA ASP A 106 -7.23 -1.86 4.83
C ASP A 106 -6.99 -0.55 4.06
N VAL A 107 -5.75 -0.07 4.12
CA VAL A 107 -5.27 1.06 3.33
C VAL A 107 -5.32 0.73 1.84
N PHE A 108 -4.92 -0.49 1.46
CA PHE A 108 -4.99 -0.95 0.06
C PHE A 108 -6.42 -1.04 -0.45
N GLN A 109 -7.36 -1.52 0.36
CA GLN A 109 -8.78 -1.55 -0.01
C GLN A 109 -9.29 -0.14 -0.32
N THR A 110 -8.93 0.83 0.54
CA THR A 110 -9.31 2.24 0.38
C THR A 110 -8.74 2.84 -0.91
N VAL A 111 -7.46 2.64 -1.19
CA VAL A 111 -6.76 3.21 -2.36
C VAL A 111 -7.17 2.53 -3.67
N ALA A 112 -7.40 1.22 -3.64
CA ALA A 112 -7.86 0.48 -4.80
C ALA A 112 -9.31 0.80 -5.20
N GLY A 113 -9.98 1.73 -4.49
CA GLY A 113 -11.36 2.12 -4.75
C GLY A 113 -12.35 1.01 -4.44
N VAL A 114 -11.98 0.13 -3.50
CA VAL A 114 -12.78 -1.02 -3.10
C VAL A 114 -13.67 -0.57 -1.92
N PRO A 115 -15.01 -0.58 -2.06
CA PRO A 115 -15.91 0.03 -1.09
C PRO A 115 -15.98 -0.78 0.20
N ASP A 116 -15.66 -0.16 1.34
CA ASP A 116 -15.66 -0.80 2.66
C ASP A 116 -17.01 -1.43 3.03
N SER A 117 -17.01 -2.75 3.31
CA SER A 117 -18.17 -3.45 3.88
C SER A 117 -18.12 -3.55 5.40
N ASP A 118 -17.73 -2.50 6.14
CA ASP A 118 -17.99 -2.42 7.57
C ASP A 118 -18.77 -1.15 7.91
N SER A 119 -19.99 -1.09 7.35
CA SER A 119 -21.07 -0.29 7.94
C SER A 119 -22.03 -1.24 8.64
N LYS A 120 -21.79 -1.50 9.93
CA LYS A 120 -22.83 -1.98 10.83
C LYS A 120 -22.86 -1.20 12.13
#